data_AF-A0A2M7ECK2-F1
#
_entry.id   AF-A0A2M7ECK2-F1
#
_cell.length_a   1.000
_cell.length_b   1.000
_cell.length_c   1.000
_cell.angle_alpha   90.00
_cell.angle_beta   90.00
_cell.angle_gamma   90.00
#
_symmetry.space_group_name_H-M   'P 1'
#
loop_
_entity.id
_entity.type
_entity.pdbx_description
1 polymer ?
#
loop_
_entity_poly.entity_id
_entity_poly.type
_entity_poly.pdbx_seq_one_letter_code
_entity_poly.pdbx_strand_id
1 'polypeptide(L)' 'PPLAGGKMKLYVVDISFDNLPDNDEKNFLKHLPTTFHLEKNEVERLISAGRLLFKNHPEFKAFMDEFK' A
#
# COMPACT_ATOMS: atom_id res chain seq x y z
N PRO A 1 26.50 -0.29 -0.57
CA PRO A 1 27.26 0.52 0.41
C PRO A 1 26.53 0.52 1.77
N PRO A 2 27.24 0.27 2.89
CA PRO A 2 26.65 0.47 4.22
C PRO A 2 26.35 1.96 4.37
N LEU A 3 25.09 2.30 4.63
CA LEU A 3 24.67 3.68 4.87
C LEU A 3 25.33 4.13 6.19
N ALA A 4 26.23 5.10 6.12
CA ALA A 4 26.98 5.59 7.27
C ALA A 4 26.04 6.36 8.21
N GLY A 5 25.75 5.80 9.38
CA GLY A 5 24.99 6.46 10.45
C GLY A 5 23.97 5.55 11.14
N GLY A 6 24.39 4.84 12.20
CA GLY A 6 23.50 4.05 13.05
C GLY A 6 23.01 2.72 12.46
N LYS A 7 22.56 1.80 13.33
CA LYS A 7 21.91 0.55 12.92
C LYS A 7 20.51 0.88 12.36
N MET A 8 20.44 1.27 11.09
CA MET A 8 19.16 1.51 10.40
C MET A 8 18.67 0.19 9.79
N LYS A 9 17.46 -0.23 10.14
CA LYS A 9 16.78 -1.39 9.54
C LYS A 9 15.75 -0.89 8.54
N LEU A 10 15.84 -1.38 7.30
CA LEU A 10 14.94 -1.00 6.21
C LEU A 10 13.81 -2.02 6.09
N TYR A 11 12.58 -1.53 5.99
CA TYR A 11 11.38 -2.32 5.71
C TYR A 11 10.81 -1.87 4.37
N VAL A 12 10.89 -2.74 3.36
CA VAL A 12 10.40 -2.43 2.01
C VAL A 12 8.99 -3.01 1.88
N VAL A 13 8.01 -2.16 1.57
CA VAL A 13 6.63 -2.58 1.37
C VAL A 13 6.31 -2.56 -0.12
N ASP A 14 6.05 -3.74 -0.67
CA ASP A 14 5.59 -3.92 -2.05
C ASP A 14 4.12 -4.35 -2.01
N ILE A 15 3.24 -3.53 -2.59
CA ILE A 15 1.79 -3.76 -2.57
C ILE A 15 1.23 -3.75 -3.98
N SER A 16 0.30 -4.67 -4.24
CA SER A 16 -0.43 -4.77 -5.49
C SER A 16 -1.93 -4.89 -5.23
N PHE A 17 -2.75 -4.36 -6.15
CA PHE A 17 -4.19 -4.61 -6.16
C PHE A 17 -4.53 -6.09 -6.33
N ASP A 18 -3.59 -6.92 -6.79
CA ASP A 18 -3.79 -8.37 -6.84
C ASP A 18 -4.03 -9.01 -5.49
N ASN A 19 -3.56 -8.38 -4.41
CA ASN A 19 -3.69 -8.82 -3.04
C ASN A 19 -4.95 -8.29 -2.35
N LEU A 20 -5.84 -7.59 -3.08
CA LEU A 20 -7.14 -7.20 -2.54
C LEU A 20 -8.07 -8.42 -2.46
N PRO A 21 -8.80 -8.58 -1.33
CA PRO A 21 -9.73 -9.70 -1.17
C PRO A 21 -11.02 -9.53 -1.99
N ASP A 22 -11.41 -8.29 -2.26
CA ASP A 22 -12.63 -7.96 -3.00
C ASP A 22 -12.35 -7.87 -4.49
N ASN A 23 -12.95 -8.79 -5.26
CA ASN A 23 -12.70 -8.90 -6.70
C ASN A 23 -13.31 -7.73 -7.50
N ASP A 24 -14.43 -7.18 -7.05
CA ASP A 24 -15.10 -6.05 -7.72
C ASP A 24 -14.29 -4.76 -7.54
N GLU A 25 -13.81 -4.50 -6.32
CA GLU A 25 -12.90 -3.40 -5.99
C GLU A 25 -11.59 -3.53 -6.76
N LYS A 26 -11.01 -4.73 -6.80
CA LYS A 26 -9.80 -5.01 -7.58
C LYS A 26 -9.99 -4.69 -9.06
N ASN A 27 -11.09 -5.15 -9.66
CA ASN A 27 -11.38 -4.87 -11.06
C ASN A 27 -11.60 -3.37 -11.28
N PHE A 28 -12.36 -2.71 -10.41
CA PHE A 28 -12.58 -1.28 -10.49
C PHE A 28 -11.26 -0.49 -10.48
N LEU A 29 -10.39 -0.75 -9.50
CA LEU A 29 -9.12 -0.03 -9.34
C LEU A 29 -8.15 -0.29 -10.50
N LYS A 30 -8.14 -1.50 -11.07
CA LYS A 30 -7.33 -1.84 -12.26
C LYS A 30 -7.79 -1.14 -13.53
N HIS A 31 -9.04 -0.70 -13.60
CA HIS A 31 -9.61 0.01 -14.75
C HIS A 31 -9.76 1.51 -14.52
N LEU A 32 -9.24 2.04 -13.41
CA LEU A 32 -9.18 3.49 -13.20
C LEU A 32 -8.43 4.15 -14.36
N PRO A 33 -8.91 5.32 -14.81
CA PRO A 33 -8.23 6.02 -15.89
C PRO A 33 -6.85 6.49 -15.39
N THR A 34 -5.85 6.46 -16.28
CA THR A 34 -4.51 7.00 -16.01
C THR A 34 -4.47 8.53 -16.14
N THR A 35 -5.63 9.17 -16.20
CA THR A 35 -5.76 10.63 -16.26
C THR A 35 -5.47 11.22 -14.89
N PHE A 36 -4.86 12.41 -14.84
CA PHE A 36 -4.65 13.16 -13.60
C PHE A 36 -5.95 13.74 -13.00
N HIS A 37 -7.10 13.34 -13.51
CA HIS A 37 -8.41 13.68 -12.99
C HIS A 37 -9.09 12.38 -12.55
N LEU A 38 -9.30 12.26 -11.25
CA LEU A 38 -10.07 11.21 -10.62
C LEU A 38 -11.22 11.88 -9.87
N GLU A 39 -12.41 11.30 -10.00
CA GLU A 39 -13.55 11.73 -9.22
C GLU A 39 -13.29 11.50 -7.74
N LYS A 40 -13.91 12.33 -6.88
CA LYS A 40 -13.69 12.25 -5.43
C LYS A 40 -13.87 10.83 -4.88
N ASN A 41 -14.88 10.11 -5.35
CA ASN A 41 -15.15 8.74 -4.93
C ASN A 41 -14.03 7.76 -5.34
N GLU A 42 -13.46 7.92 -6.52
CA GLU A 42 -12.35 7.09 -7.02
C GLU A 42 -11.10 7.28 -6.15
N VAL A 43 -10.81 8.52 -5.78
CA VAL A 43 -9.71 8.86 -4.88
C VAL A 43 -9.90 8.22 -3.50
N GLU A 44 -11.08 8.33 -2.91
CA GLU A 44 -11.37 7.76 -1.60
C GLU A 44 -11.25 6.22 -1.60
N ARG A 45 -11.73 5.56 -2.67
CA ARG A 45 -11.58 4.10 -2.85
C ARG A 45 -10.12 3.70 -2.97
N LEU A 46 -9.34 4.41 -3.79
CA LEU A 46 -7.91 4.15 -3.96
C LEU A 46 -7.13 4.29 -2.64
N ILE A 47 -7.39 5.36 -1.88
CA ILE A 47 -6.79 5.59 -0.55
C ILE A 47 -7.16 4.46 0.41
N SER A 48 -8.44 4.07 0.42
CA SER A 48 -8.96 3.01 1.29
C SER A 48 -8.31 1.66 0.98
N ALA A 49 -8.22 1.29 -0.30
CA ALA A 49 -7.58 0.07 -0.76
C ALA A 49 -6.08 0.06 -0.43
N GLY A 50 -5.37 1.16 -0.69
CA GLY A 50 -3.95 1.30 -0.35
C GLY A 50 -3.70 1.15 1.15
N ARG A 51 -4.54 1.78 1.99
CA ARG A 51 -4.47 1.64 3.46
C ARG A 51 -4.66 0.19 3.91
N LEU A 52 -5.62 -0.51 3.31
CA LEU A 52 -5.89 -1.92 3.62
C LEU A 52 -4.68 -2.80 3.27
N LEU A 53 -4.16 -2.67 2.05
CA LEU A 53 -3.00 -3.43 1.56
C LEU A 53 -1.77 -3.18 2.43
N PHE A 54 -1.49 -1.90 2.73
CA PHE A 54 -0.35 -1.50 3.54
C PHE A 54 -0.44 -2.02 4.98
N LYS A 55 -1.59 -1.85 5.65
CA LYS A 55 -1.78 -2.32 7.04
C LYS A 55 -1.71 -3.84 7.16
N ASN A 56 -2.10 -4.56 6.12
CA ASN A 56 -2.06 -6.01 6.10
C ASN A 56 -0.69 -6.57 5.72
N HIS A 57 0.19 -5.75 5.13
CA HIS A 57 1.50 -6.18 4.66
C HIS A 57 2.41 -6.65 5.80
N PRO A 58 3.10 -7.79 5.67
CA PRO A 58 3.93 -8.38 6.73
C PRO A 58 5.07 -7.45 7.15
N GLU A 59 5.75 -6.79 6.22
CA GLU A 59 6.85 -5.86 6.55
C GLU A 59 6.37 -4.66 7.37
N PHE A 60 5.17 -4.15 7.10
CA PHE A 60 4.61 -3.05 7.89
C PHE A 60 4.25 -3.52 9.31
N LYS A 61 3.69 -4.73 9.45
CA LYS A 61 3.44 -5.33 10.76
C LYS A 61 4.74 -5.56 11.53
N ALA A 62 5.78 -6.08 10.88
CA ALA A 62 7.09 -6.28 11.48
C ALA A 62 7.70 -4.95 11.98
N PHE A 63 7.60 -3.88 11.17
CA PHE A 63 8.00 -2.54 11.60
C PHE A 63 7.22 -2.08 12.83
N MET A 64 5.90 -2.24 12.84
CA MET A 64 5.05 -1.81 13.97
C MET A 64 5.29 -2.64 15.25
N ASP A 65 5.57 -3.94 15.14
CA ASP A 65 5.89 -4.77 16.30
C ASP A 65 7.29 -4.48 16.86
N GLU A 66 8.25 -4.08 16.02
CA GLU A 66 9.57 -3.63 16.49
C GLU A 66 9.53 -2.22 17.10
N PHE A 67 8.57 -1.38 16.69
CA PHE A 67 8.39 -0.03 17.21
C PHE A 67 7.56 0.06 18.51
N LYS A 68 6.82 -1.01 18.87
CA LYS A 68 6.11 -1.09 20.15
C LYS A 68 7.09 -1.17 21.33
#